data_AF-A0A7V6L2M1-F1
#
_entry.id   AF-A0A7V6L2M1-F1
#
_cell.length_a   1.000
_cell.length_b   1.000
_cell.length_c   1.000
_cell.angle_alpha   90.00
_cell.angle_beta   90.00
_cell.angle_gamma   90.00
#
_symmetry.space_group_name_H-M   'P 1'
#
loop_
_entity.id
_entity.type
_entity.pdbx_description
1 polymer ?
#
loop_
_entity_poly.entity_id
_entity_poly.type
_entity_poly.pdbx_seq_one_letter_code
_entity_poly.pdbx_strand_id
1 'polypeptide(L)'
;MEEKRLVLDVWERPKWYRWILLSLQHVFAMFGATVLVPILTGLDVGVALIGSGVGTLIYIALTKAKVPMYLGSSFAYIAAITTSFGASGNFNGAFTGIIAVGIIYCIVATIIHFFGVKWLKWLLPSVIVGPMIIVIGLSLAPVAISNIITAIENV
;
A
#
# COMPACT_ATOMS: atom_id res chain seq x y z
N MET A 1 6.83 12.68 -28.05
CA MET A 1 6.81 12.64 -26.58
C MET A 1 8.25 12.73 -26.14
N GLU A 2 8.60 13.75 -25.38
CA GLU A 2 9.96 14.00 -24.91
C GLU A 2 10.39 12.85 -24.00
N GLU A 3 11.40 12.10 -24.39
CA GLU A 3 11.91 10.96 -23.63
C GLU A 3 12.53 11.52 -22.34
N LYS A 4 11.74 11.54 -21.26
CA LYS A 4 12.21 12.00 -19.95
C LYS A 4 13.25 10.99 -19.45
N ARG A 5 14.51 11.23 -19.79
CA ARG A 5 15.66 10.42 -19.43
C ARG A 5 15.66 10.25 -17.91
N LEU A 6 15.38 9.03 -17.44
CA LEU A 6 15.37 8.73 -16.01
C LEU A 6 16.77 9.02 -15.44
N VAL A 7 16.82 9.73 -14.32
CA VAL A 7 18.09 10.09 -13.67
C VAL A 7 18.80 8.84 -13.12
N LEU A 8 18.04 7.82 -12.75
CA LEU A 8 18.51 6.51 -12.34
C LEU A 8 17.55 5.43 -12.87
N ASP A 9 18.09 4.35 -13.43
CA ASP A 9 17.34 3.16 -13.82
C ASP A 9 17.30 2.10 -12.70
N VAL A 10 16.44 1.10 -12.80
CA VAL A 10 16.17 0.08 -11.76
C VAL A 10 17.43 -0.68 -11.32
N TRP A 11 18.35 -0.90 -12.25
CA TRP A 11 19.60 -1.64 -12.00
C TRP A 11 20.77 -0.74 -11.61
N GLU A 12 20.60 0.58 -11.70
CA GLU A 12 21.66 1.53 -11.38
C GLU A 12 21.77 1.73 -9.87
N ARG A 13 23.00 1.64 -9.37
CA ARG A 13 23.30 1.87 -7.96
C ARG A 13 23.92 3.27 -7.81
N PRO A 14 23.20 4.24 -7.24
CA PRO A 14 23.76 5.56 -7.00
C PRO A 14 24.90 5.47 -5.98
N LYS A 15 25.76 6.50 -5.96
CA LYS A 15 26.82 6.62 -4.95
C LYS A 15 26.22 6.47 -3.55
N TRP A 16 26.94 5.82 -2.64
CA TRP A 16 26.46 5.41 -1.31
C TRP A 16 25.72 6.51 -0.53
N TYR A 17 26.21 7.76 -0.59
CA TYR A 17 25.58 8.91 0.06
C TYR A 17 24.21 9.27 -0.54
N ARG A 18 24.08 9.26 -1.89
CA ARG A 18 22.78 9.48 -2.55
C ARG A 18 21.84 8.30 -2.31
N TRP A 19 22.39 7.08 -2.28
CA TRP A 19 21.59 5.88 -2.02
C TRP A 19 20.91 5.94 -0.65
N ILE A 20 21.65 6.33 0.39
CA ILE A 20 21.08 6.51 1.74
C ILE A 20 20.03 7.62 1.76
N LEU A 21 20.32 8.79 1.16
CA LEU A 21 19.37 9.90 1.12
C LEU A 21 18.08 9.56 0.38
N LEU A 22 18.17 8.90 -0.78
CA LEU A 22 17.01 8.46 -1.56
C LEU A 22 16.22 7.37 -0.83
N SER A 23 16.89 6.46 -0.13
CA SER A 23 16.23 5.43 0.69
C SER A 23 15.45 6.07 1.83
N LEU A 24 16.06 7.05 2.52
CA LEU A 24 15.41 7.78 3.61
C LEU A 24 14.21 8.59 3.11
N GLN A 25 14.34 9.25 1.95
CA GLN A 25 13.22 9.92 1.29
C GLN A 25 12.07 8.95 1.02
N HIS A 26 12.37 7.73 0.56
CA HIS A 26 11.35 6.72 0.28
C HIS A 26 10.63 6.27 1.55
N VAL A 27 11.38 6.08 2.65
CA VAL A 27 10.80 5.75 3.96
C VAL A 27 9.83 6.85 4.39
N PHE A 28 10.26 8.12 4.40
CA PHE A 28 9.38 9.23 4.81
C PHE A 28 8.17 9.40 3.90
N ALA A 29 8.33 9.19 2.59
CA ALA A 29 7.22 9.26 1.64
C ALA A 29 6.13 8.21 1.93
N MET A 30 6.52 6.99 2.31
CA MET A 30 5.58 5.90 2.56
C MET A 30 5.10 5.79 4.01
N PHE A 31 5.85 6.40 4.95
CA PHE A 31 5.59 6.30 6.38
C PHE A 31 4.19 6.78 6.77
N GLY A 32 3.79 7.96 6.29
CA GLY A 32 2.51 8.57 6.66
C GLY A 32 1.32 7.66 6.35
N ALA A 33 1.25 7.13 5.14
CA ALA A 33 0.18 6.21 4.74
C ALA A 33 0.22 4.88 5.50
N THR A 34 1.42 4.33 5.71
CA THR A 34 1.60 3.01 6.34
C THR A 34 1.24 3.03 7.81
N VAL A 35 1.48 4.14 8.50
CA VAL A 35 1.16 4.35 9.93
C VAL A 35 -0.28 4.82 10.13
N LEU A 36 -0.88 5.53 9.18
CA LEU A 36 -2.24 6.04 9.32
C LEU A 36 -3.28 4.93 9.48
N VAL A 37 -3.21 3.87 8.66
CA VAL A 37 -4.17 2.75 8.72
C VAL A 37 -4.20 2.05 10.08
N PRO A 38 -3.06 1.58 10.64
CA PRO A 38 -3.07 0.92 11.94
C PRO A 38 -3.58 1.85 13.05
N ILE A 39 -3.25 3.15 13.02
CA ILE A 39 -3.80 4.13 13.97
C ILE A 39 -5.32 4.22 13.86
N LEU A 40 -5.87 4.36 12.65
CA LEU A 40 -7.32 4.49 12.44
C LEU A 40 -8.10 3.22 12.77
N THR A 41 -7.44 2.06 12.67
CA THR A 41 -8.07 0.75 12.89
C THR A 41 -7.82 0.19 14.29
N GLY A 42 -6.91 0.79 15.07
CA GLY A 42 -6.49 0.29 16.39
C GLY A 42 -5.52 -0.90 16.33
N LEU A 43 -4.87 -1.13 15.17
CA LEU A 43 -3.84 -2.15 15.01
C LEU A 43 -2.46 -1.62 15.43
N ASP A 44 -1.54 -2.54 15.74
CA ASP A 44 -0.17 -2.17 16.10
C ASP A 44 0.61 -1.61 14.91
N VAL A 45 1.16 -0.40 15.09
CA VAL A 45 1.93 0.31 14.06
C VAL A 45 3.26 -0.39 13.77
N GLY A 46 3.92 -0.95 14.79
CA GLY A 46 5.19 -1.65 14.64
C GLY A 46 5.05 -2.90 13.77
N VAL A 47 4.00 -3.70 14.00
CA VAL A 47 3.67 -4.88 13.19
C VAL A 47 3.38 -4.48 11.75
N ALA A 48 2.64 -3.39 11.53
CA ALA A 48 2.36 -2.89 10.18
C ALA A 48 3.64 -2.46 9.43
N LEU A 49 4.54 -1.74 10.11
CA LEU A 49 5.82 -1.30 9.52
C LEU A 49 6.75 -2.47 9.21
N ILE A 50 6.90 -3.43 10.14
CA ILE A 50 7.70 -4.64 9.91
C ILE A 50 7.09 -5.49 8.79
N GLY A 51 5.77 -5.71 8.81
CA GLY A 51 5.06 -6.46 7.78
C GLY A 51 5.21 -5.84 6.38
N SER A 52 5.10 -4.51 6.29
CA SER A 52 5.32 -3.75 5.06
C SER A 52 6.77 -3.86 4.55
N GLY A 53 7.76 -3.72 5.44
CA GLY A 53 9.18 -3.84 5.09
C GLY A 53 9.54 -5.24 4.60
N VAL A 54 9.17 -6.27 5.38
CA VAL A 54 9.40 -7.67 5.03
C VAL A 54 8.65 -8.04 3.74
N GLY A 55 7.38 -7.63 3.60
CA GLY A 55 6.58 -7.86 2.41
C GLY A 55 7.23 -7.23 1.17
N THR A 56 7.76 -6.01 1.29
CA THR A 56 8.48 -5.33 0.20
C THR A 56 9.74 -6.09 -0.22
N LEU A 57 10.51 -6.62 0.74
CA LEU A 57 11.69 -7.43 0.43
C LEU A 57 11.31 -8.74 -0.27
N ILE A 58 10.25 -9.41 0.19
CA ILE A 58 9.70 -10.62 -0.45
C ILE A 58 9.26 -10.28 -1.89
N TYR A 59 8.55 -9.18 -2.08
CA TYR A 59 8.11 -8.72 -3.40
C TYR A 59 9.28 -8.50 -4.36
N ILE A 60 10.33 -7.80 -3.91
CA ILE A 60 11.54 -7.56 -4.71
C ILE A 60 12.21 -8.89 -5.08
N ALA A 61 12.31 -9.83 -4.14
CA ALA A 61 12.89 -11.15 -4.38
C ALA A 61 12.08 -11.94 -5.43
N LEU A 62 10.74 -11.99 -5.30
CA LEU A 62 9.86 -12.71 -6.21
C LEU A 62 9.84 -12.10 -7.63
N THR A 63 9.90 -10.77 -7.73
CA THR A 63 9.93 -10.05 -9.01
C THR A 63 11.33 -9.96 -9.63
N LYS A 64 12.34 -10.55 -8.98
CA LYS A 64 13.75 -10.48 -9.38
C LYS A 64 14.25 -9.04 -9.56
N ALA A 65 13.82 -8.13 -8.68
CA ALA A 65 14.15 -6.70 -8.71
C ALA A 65 13.83 -5.98 -10.04
N LYS A 66 12.88 -6.50 -10.83
CA LYS A 66 12.47 -5.87 -12.10
C LYS A 66 11.45 -4.74 -11.92
N VAL A 67 10.73 -4.73 -10.81
CA VAL A 67 9.64 -3.79 -10.55
C VAL A 67 9.91 -3.05 -9.23
N PRO A 68 10.23 -1.76 -9.26
CA PRO A 68 10.51 -0.98 -8.05
C PRO A 68 9.18 -0.56 -7.39
N MET A 69 8.68 -1.39 -6.47
CA MET A 69 7.46 -1.11 -5.71
C MET A 69 7.68 -1.35 -4.21
N TYR A 70 7.07 -0.47 -3.41
CA TYR A 70 6.96 -0.60 -1.95
C TYR A 70 5.53 -0.98 -1.57
N LEU A 71 5.39 -1.89 -0.60
CA LEU A 71 4.09 -2.37 -0.13
C LEU A 71 3.69 -1.64 1.16
N GLY A 72 2.80 -0.66 1.07
CA GLY A 72 2.24 0.05 2.23
C GLY A 72 0.91 -0.51 2.72
N SER A 73 0.35 0.11 3.77
CA SER A 73 -0.98 -0.21 4.28
C SER A 73 -2.07 0.22 3.29
N SER A 74 -3.03 -0.67 2.99
CA SER A 74 -4.11 -0.38 2.02
C SER A 74 -5.31 0.27 2.71
N PHE A 75 -5.64 1.48 2.26
CA PHE A 75 -6.78 2.26 2.75
C PHE A 75 -8.14 1.63 2.46
N ALA A 76 -8.23 0.77 1.44
CA ALA A 76 -9.45 0.06 1.10
C ALA A 76 -9.95 -0.86 2.24
N TYR A 77 -9.06 -1.26 3.16
CA TYR A 77 -9.44 -2.15 4.27
C TYR A 77 -9.92 -1.41 5.53
N ILE A 78 -9.80 -0.08 5.61
CA ILE A 78 -10.16 0.67 6.83
C ILE A 78 -11.60 0.37 7.23
N ALA A 79 -12.55 0.56 6.30
CA ALA A 79 -13.97 0.34 6.57
C ALA A 79 -14.28 -1.12 6.96
N ALA A 80 -13.63 -2.09 6.34
CA ALA A 80 -13.85 -3.50 6.65
C ALA A 80 -13.31 -3.88 8.04
N ILE A 81 -12.14 -3.35 8.42
CA ILE A 81 -11.52 -3.64 9.71
C ILE A 81 -12.31 -2.97 10.84
N THR A 82 -12.71 -1.71 10.69
CA THR A 82 -13.45 -0.97 11.73
C THR A 82 -14.85 -1.55 11.96
N THR A 83 -15.54 -1.96 10.88
CA THR A 83 -16.85 -2.63 11.00
C THR A 83 -16.74 -4.01 11.65
N SER A 84 -15.71 -4.79 11.29
CA SER A 84 -15.46 -6.10 11.91
C SER A 84 -15.18 -5.99 13.41
N PHE A 85 -14.38 -4.98 13.80
CA PHE A 85 -14.10 -4.69 15.20
C PHE A 85 -15.35 -4.25 15.96
N GLY A 86 -16.15 -3.33 15.40
CA GLY A 86 -17.39 -2.86 16.02
C GLY A 86 -18.45 -3.95 16.20
N ALA A 87 -18.48 -4.96 15.33
CA ALA A 87 -19.46 -6.06 15.40
C ALA A 87 -19.08 -7.17 16.40
N SER A 88 -17.78 -7.42 16.62
CA SER A 88 -17.31 -8.60 17.38
C SER A 88 -16.50 -8.25 18.62
N GLY A 89 -16.12 -6.98 18.82
CA GLY A 89 -15.27 -6.52 19.92
C GLY A 89 -13.83 -7.04 19.88
N ASN A 90 -13.43 -7.69 18.79
CA ASN A 90 -12.11 -8.29 18.64
C ASN A 90 -11.61 -8.21 17.18
N PHE A 91 -10.30 -8.20 16.98
CA PHE A 91 -9.63 -8.18 15.68
C PHE A 91 -9.51 -9.56 15.01
N ASN A 92 -9.86 -10.66 15.69
CA ASN A 92 -9.75 -12.02 15.13
C ASN A 92 -10.49 -12.18 13.78
N GLY A 93 -11.68 -11.59 13.64
CA GLY A 93 -12.42 -11.58 12.37
C GLY A 93 -11.70 -10.79 11.27
N ALA A 94 -11.09 -9.66 11.63
CA ALA A 94 -10.34 -8.84 10.69
C ALA A 94 -9.08 -9.57 10.20
N PHE A 95 -8.31 -10.23 11.09
CA PHE A 95 -7.11 -10.96 10.71
C PHE A 95 -7.39 -12.15 9.79
N THR A 96 -8.43 -12.93 10.10
CA THR A 96 -8.85 -14.04 9.24
C THR A 96 -9.31 -13.55 7.86
N GLY A 97 -10.04 -12.43 7.80
CA GLY A 97 -10.40 -11.76 6.56
C GLY A 97 -9.18 -11.31 5.74
N ILE A 98 -8.18 -10.69 6.38
CA ILE A 98 -6.93 -10.26 5.71
C ILE A 98 -6.18 -11.45 5.12
N ILE A 99 -6.07 -12.56 5.85
CA ILE A 99 -5.45 -13.79 5.36
C ILE A 99 -6.22 -14.34 4.16
N ALA A 100 -7.55 -14.39 4.24
CA ALA A 100 -8.39 -14.87 3.14
C ALA A 100 -8.21 -14.03 1.87
N VAL A 101 -8.11 -12.71 2.00
CA VAL A 101 -7.84 -11.83 0.86
C VAL A 101 -6.45 -12.08 0.27
N GLY A 102 -5.43 -12.34 1.09
CA GLY A 102 -4.11 -12.75 0.61
C GLY A 102 -4.15 -14.05 -0.21
N ILE A 103 -4.95 -15.03 0.21
CA ILE A 103 -5.19 -16.27 -0.56
C ILE A 103 -5.87 -15.96 -1.89
N ILE A 104 -6.89 -15.10 -1.90
CA ILE A 104 -7.56 -14.67 -3.13
C ILE A 104 -6.55 -14.02 -4.09
N TYR A 105 -5.63 -13.19 -3.60
CA TYR A 105 -4.58 -12.59 -4.42
C TYR A 105 -3.66 -13.65 -5.04
N CYS A 106 -3.28 -14.68 -4.28
CA CYS A 106 -2.51 -15.81 -4.82
C CYS A 106 -3.28 -16.55 -5.92
N ILE A 107 -4.56 -16.83 -5.71
CA ILE A 107 -5.43 -17.50 -6.70
C ILE A 107 -5.51 -16.67 -7.98
N VAL A 108 -5.79 -15.37 -7.86
CA VAL A 108 -5.88 -14.46 -9.01
C VAL A 108 -4.53 -14.38 -9.73
N ALA A 109 -3.41 -14.31 -9.00
CA ALA A 109 -2.08 -14.33 -9.59
C ALA A 109 -1.80 -15.62 -10.39
N THR A 110 -2.21 -16.79 -9.87
CA THR A 110 -2.11 -18.07 -10.57
C THR A 110 -2.98 -18.09 -11.84
N ILE A 111 -4.20 -17.58 -11.79
CA ILE A 111 -5.08 -17.45 -12.97
C ILE A 111 -4.43 -16.57 -14.03
N ILE A 112 -3.86 -15.42 -13.63
CA ILE A 112 -3.16 -14.52 -14.56
C ILE A 112 -1.94 -15.21 -15.18
N HIS A 113 -1.22 -16.05 -14.43
CA HIS A 113 -0.07 -16.79 -14.95
C HIS A 113 -0.46 -17.74 -16.10
N PHE A 114 -1.62 -18.41 -16.00
CA PHE A 114 -2.07 -19.37 -17.02
C PHE A 114 -2.87 -18.73 -18.16
N PHE A 115 -3.79 -17.82 -17.87
CA PHE A 115 -4.72 -17.23 -18.86
C PHE A 115 -4.26 -15.87 -19.41
N GLY A 116 -3.17 -15.32 -18.87
CA GLY A 116 -2.68 -13.99 -19.22
C GLY A 116 -3.53 -12.84 -18.66
N VAL A 117 -3.20 -11.61 -19.08
CA VAL A 117 -3.75 -10.36 -18.50
C VAL A 117 -4.95 -9.78 -19.26
N LYS A 118 -5.36 -10.38 -20.40
CA LYS A 118 -6.37 -9.77 -21.29
C LYS A 118 -7.74 -9.65 -20.63
N TRP A 119 -8.18 -10.71 -19.94
CA TRP A 119 -9.45 -10.71 -19.21
C TRP A 119 -9.46 -9.65 -18.10
N LEU A 120 -8.34 -9.48 -17.40
CA LEU A 120 -8.20 -8.50 -16.32
C LEU A 120 -8.28 -7.07 -16.86
N LYS A 121 -7.65 -6.79 -18.01
CA LYS A 121 -7.74 -5.47 -18.66
C LYS A 121 -9.14 -5.14 -19.17
N TRP A 122 -9.92 -6.16 -19.53
CA TRP A 122 -11.32 -6.00 -19.92
C TRP A 122 -12.24 -5.80 -18.71
N LEU A 123 -11.97 -6.50 -17.60
CA LEU A 123 -12.70 -6.35 -16.34
C LEU A 123 -12.41 -5.02 -15.64
N LEU A 124 -11.14 -4.60 -15.65
CA LEU A 124 -10.63 -3.40 -14.99
C LEU A 124 -9.95 -2.47 -16.02
N PRO A 125 -10.70 -1.88 -16.97
CA PRO A 125 -10.16 -0.88 -17.88
C PRO A 125 -9.73 0.37 -17.12
N SER A 126 -8.82 1.15 -17.71
CA SER A 126 -8.25 2.37 -17.08
C SER A 126 -9.31 3.40 -16.67
N VAL A 127 -10.43 3.45 -17.40
CA VAL A 127 -11.59 4.31 -17.08
C VAL A 127 -12.26 3.95 -15.75
N ILE A 128 -12.06 2.73 -15.23
CA ILE A 128 -12.56 2.31 -13.91
C ILE A 128 -11.46 2.42 -12.85
N VAL A 129 -10.25 1.96 -13.18
CA VAL A 129 -9.13 1.93 -12.21
C VAL A 129 -8.74 3.34 -11.76
N GLY A 130 -8.69 4.31 -12.68
CA GLY A 130 -8.34 5.69 -12.35
C GLY A 130 -9.30 6.32 -11.33
N PRO A 131 -10.61 6.38 -11.61
CA PRO A 131 -11.59 6.89 -10.66
C PRO A 131 -11.61 6.13 -9.33
N MET A 132 -11.44 4.80 -9.34
CA MET A 132 -11.36 4.02 -8.10
C MET A 132 -10.19 4.48 -7.23
N ILE A 133 -9.01 4.69 -7.80
CA ILE A 133 -7.83 5.20 -7.06
C ILE A 133 -8.10 6.61 -6.52
N ILE A 134 -8.71 7.49 -7.31
CA ILE A 134 -9.06 8.86 -6.87
C ILE A 134 -10.02 8.82 -5.68
N VAL A 135 -11.06 7.99 -5.73
CA VAL A 135 -12.04 7.86 -4.64
C VAL A 135 -11.40 7.30 -3.37
N ILE A 136 -10.52 6.29 -3.49
CA ILE A 136 -9.77 5.76 -2.34
C ILE A 136 -8.92 6.88 -1.71
N GLY A 137 -8.22 7.68 -2.52
CA GLY A 137 -7.44 8.82 -2.03
C GLY A 137 -8.31 9.90 -1.38
N LEU A 138 -9.42 10.28 -2.02
CA LEU A 138 -10.32 11.33 -1.54
C LEU A 138 -11.03 10.94 -0.25
N SER A 139 -11.31 9.65 -0.03
CA SER A 139 -11.91 9.14 1.21
C SER A 139 -11.09 9.44 2.48
N LEU A 140 -9.80 9.77 2.33
CA LEU A 140 -8.90 10.11 3.43
C LEU A 140 -8.73 11.61 3.65
N ALA A 141 -9.19 12.45 2.73
CA ALA A 141 -9.11 13.90 2.90
C ALA A 141 -9.71 14.37 4.25
N PRO A 142 -10.87 13.85 4.72
CA PRO A 142 -11.41 14.23 6.02
C PRO A 142 -10.49 13.88 7.20
N VAL A 143 -9.81 12.73 7.15
CA VAL A 143 -8.87 12.30 8.19
C VAL A 143 -7.67 13.24 8.25
N ALA A 144 -7.11 13.59 7.09
CA ALA A 144 -5.98 14.52 7.02
C ALA A 144 -6.34 15.90 7.59
N ILE A 145 -7.52 16.43 7.25
CA ILE A 145 -8.02 17.71 7.77
C ILE A 145 -8.22 17.64 9.29
N SER A 146 -8.85 16.57 9.78
CA SER A 146 -9.08 16.38 11.22
C SER A 146 -7.76 16.36 11.99
N ASN A 147 -6.75 15.66 11.50
CA ASN A 147 -5.44 15.59 12.16
C ASN A 147 -4.75 16.96 12.24
N ILE A 148 -4.91 17.81 11.22
CA ILE A 148 -4.38 19.18 11.23
C ILE A 148 -5.12 20.04 12.27
N ILE A 149 -6.46 19.96 12.32
CA ILE A 149 -7.26 20.70 13.28
C ILE A 149 -6.88 20.32 14.71
N THR A 150 -6.81 19.01 15.01
CA THR A 150 -6.38 18.51 16.32
C THR A 150 -4.95 18.95 16.65
N ALA A 151 -4.04 19.00 15.67
CA ALA A 151 -2.68 19.47 15.92
C ALA A 151 -2.63 20.97 16.28
N ILE A 152 -3.49 21.80 15.68
CA ILE A 152 -3.59 23.23 15.99
C ILE A 152 -4.19 23.46 17.37
N GLU A 153 -5.19 22.68 17.78
CA GLU A 153 -5.82 22.80 19.11
C GLU A 153 -4.91 22.37 20.26
N ASN A 154 -3.89 21.55 19.99
CA ASN A 154 -2.94 21.04 20.99
C ASN A 154 -1.63 21.85 21.08
N VAL A 155 -1.53 23.00 20.40
CA VAL A 155 -0.39 23.94 20.44
C VAL A 155 -0.83 25.25 21.08
#